data_AF-A0A914VJG4-F1
#
_entry.id   AF-A0A914VJG4-F1
#
_cell.length_a   1.000
_cell.length_b   1.000
_cell.length_c   1.000
_cell.angle_alpha   90.00
_cell.angle_beta   90.00
_cell.angle_gamma   90.00
#
_symmetry.space_group_name_H-M   'P 1'
#
loop_
_entity.id
_entity.type
_entity.pdbx_description
1 polymer ?
#
loop_
_entity_poly.entity_id
_entity_poly.type
_entity_poly.pdbx_seq_one_letter_code
_entity_poly.pdbx_strand_id
1 'polypeptide(L)'
;MASTTIVLIVAAVFITPSLGHGGRKGGFMRCGLPPFADSDKLSVDVKEQLKSIWANYVEGADCSSEREQTKALIQSLPEDVRQSIRPMRPLPPCGLPPFLEKLPADMQQKVQAIWANYVQGEDCKQQHKETRELLKTLTKEQKKALRPFGGRGGNRGEDQA
;
A
#
# COMPACT_ATOMS: atom_id res chain seq x y z
N MET A 1 -0.61 -1.60 73.78
CA MET A 1 -0.96 -2.86 73.09
C MET A 1 -1.52 -2.46 71.74
N ALA A 2 -0.81 -2.82 70.67
CA ALA A 2 -1.18 -2.49 69.30
C ALA A 2 -2.36 -3.36 68.83
N SER A 3 -3.33 -2.75 68.15
CA SER A 3 -4.31 -3.49 67.35
C SER A 3 -4.74 -2.63 66.16
N THR A 4 -3.98 -2.74 65.09
CA THR A 4 -4.32 -2.30 63.74
C THR A 4 -5.29 -3.31 63.12
N THR A 5 -6.54 -2.91 62.90
CA THR A 5 -7.51 -3.69 62.13
C THR A 5 -7.41 -3.28 60.66
N ILE A 6 -6.87 -4.18 59.83
CA ILE A 6 -6.75 -4.03 58.38
C ILE A 6 -8.10 -4.37 57.74
N VAL A 7 -8.75 -3.40 57.10
CA VAL A 7 -9.93 -3.63 56.26
C VAL A 7 -9.42 -4.04 54.87
N LEU A 8 -9.49 -5.34 54.56
CA LEU A 8 -9.18 -5.88 53.24
C LEU A 8 -10.33 -5.58 52.26
N ILE A 9 -10.09 -4.67 51.32
CA ILE A 9 -10.98 -4.41 50.19
C ILE A 9 -10.76 -5.54 49.17
N VAL A 10 -11.70 -6.46 49.08
CA VAL A 10 -11.75 -7.49 48.03
C VAL A 10 -12.29 -6.84 46.76
N ALA A 11 -11.40 -6.46 45.85
CA ALA A 11 -11.76 -6.02 44.50
C ALA A 11 -11.95 -7.26 43.61
N ALA A 12 -13.19 -7.72 43.48
CA ALA A 12 -13.58 -8.69 42.46
C ALA A 12 -13.83 -7.94 41.14
N VAL A 13 -12.82 -7.89 40.26
CA VAL A 13 -12.98 -7.42 38.88
C VAL A 13 -13.13 -8.65 37.99
N PHE A 14 -14.38 -8.95 37.64
CA PHE A 14 -14.71 -9.83 36.53
C PHE A 14 -14.48 -9.06 35.22
N ILE A 15 -13.49 -9.46 34.42
CA ILE A 15 -13.44 -9.11 33.00
C ILE A 15 -13.33 -10.40 32.19
N THR A 16 -14.27 -10.53 31.27
CA THR A 16 -14.63 -11.66 30.41
C THR A 16 -13.51 -12.11 29.47
N PRO A 17 -13.44 -13.40 29.11
CA PRO A 17 -12.56 -13.86 28.04
C PRO A 17 -13.06 -13.31 26.71
N SER A 18 -12.25 -12.45 26.09
CA SER A 18 -12.51 -11.95 24.74
C SER A 18 -12.36 -13.12 23.76
N LEU A 19 -13.46 -13.45 23.09
CA LEU A 19 -13.56 -14.40 22.00
C LEU A 19 -12.70 -13.90 20.82
N GLY A 20 -11.43 -14.30 20.80
CA GLY A 20 -10.49 -14.01 19.72
C GLY A 20 -10.91 -14.70 18.43
N HIS A 21 -11.64 -13.97 17.58
CA HIS A 21 -12.02 -14.41 16.24
C HIS A 21 -10.78 -14.68 15.39
N GLY A 22 -10.77 -15.84 14.72
CA GLY A 22 -9.71 -16.26 13.80
C GLY A 22 -9.46 -15.24 12.70
N GLY A 23 -8.29 -14.59 12.76
CA GLY A 23 -7.78 -13.68 11.75
C GLY A 23 -7.20 -14.43 10.56
N ARG A 24 -7.84 -14.28 9.41
CA ARG A 24 -7.51 -14.87 8.11
C ARG A 24 -6.09 -14.46 7.68
N LYS A 25 -5.23 -15.45 7.38
CA LYS A 25 -3.92 -15.24 6.72
C LYS A 25 -4.13 -14.69 5.31
N GLY A 26 -4.18 -13.36 5.19
CA GLY A 26 -4.37 -12.66 3.92
C GLY A 26 -3.50 -11.42 3.82
N GLY A 27 -2.24 -11.61 3.42
CA GLY A 27 -1.34 -10.63 2.78
C GLY A 27 -1.59 -9.12 2.98
N PHE A 28 -1.71 -8.66 4.22
CA PHE A 28 -1.75 -7.24 4.56
C PHE A 28 -0.58 -7.01 5.53
N MET A 29 0.37 -6.16 5.13
CA MET A 29 1.56 -5.78 5.91
C MET A 29 1.22 -5.73 7.39
N ARG A 30 1.92 -6.54 8.20
CA ARG A 30 1.77 -6.52 9.66
C ARG A 30 1.96 -5.10 10.18
N CYS A 31 1.33 -4.75 11.30
CA CYS A 31 1.74 -3.59 12.07
C CYS A 31 3.23 -3.68 12.37
N GLY A 32 3.97 -2.60 12.10
CA GLY A 32 5.41 -2.61 12.22
C GLY A 32 6.04 -1.44 11.51
N LEU A 33 7.23 -1.09 12.00
CA LEU A 33 8.07 -0.06 11.41
C LEU A 33 8.26 -0.37 9.90
N PRO A 34 8.05 0.61 9.00
CA PRO A 34 8.12 0.35 7.58
C PRO A 34 9.54 -0.05 7.15
N PRO A 35 9.71 -0.92 6.14
CA PRO A 35 11.03 -1.39 5.70
C PRO A 35 12.02 -0.29 5.27
N PHE A 36 11.53 0.90 4.94
CA PHE A 36 12.36 2.04 4.55
C PHE A 36 12.78 2.94 5.72
N ALA A 37 12.32 2.67 6.96
CA ALA A 37 12.53 3.56 8.10
C ALA A 37 14.00 3.81 8.43
N ASP A 38 14.88 2.85 8.14
CA ASP A 38 16.32 2.98 8.40
C ASP A 38 17.12 3.46 7.17
N SER A 39 16.47 3.75 6.04
CA SER A 39 17.14 4.15 4.78
C SER A 39 18.07 5.36 4.97
N ASP A 40 19.31 5.28 4.48
CA ASP A 40 20.29 6.38 4.49
C ASP A 40 19.85 7.62 3.69
N LYS A 41 18.74 7.51 2.94
CA LYS A 41 18.15 8.63 2.20
C LYS A 41 17.25 9.53 3.05
N LEU A 42 16.88 9.09 4.25
CA LEU A 42 16.08 9.89 5.19
C LEU A 42 17.01 10.68 6.12
N SER A 43 16.65 11.94 6.40
CA SER A 43 17.32 12.72 7.45
C SER A 43 17.09 12.09 8.83
N VAL A 44 18.02 12.35 9.75
CA VAL A 44 17.95 11.82 11.13
C VAL A 44 16.63 12.18 11.80
N ASP A 45 16.18 13.43 11.68
CA ASP A 45 14.89 13.90 12.20
C ASP A 45 13.70 13.09 11.65
N VAL A 46 13.67 12.80 10.35
CA VAL A 46 12.57 12.02 9.75
C VAL A 46 12.58 10.58 10.23
N LYS A 47 13.77 10.00 10.46
CA LYS A 47 13.90 8.66 11.06
C LYS A 47 13.39 8.64 12.51
N GLU A 48 13.69 9.68 13.29
CA GLU A 48 13.19 9.81 14.67
C GLU A 48 11.67 10.00 14.71
N GLN A 49 11.11 10.83 13.82
CA GLN A 49 9.67 10.98 13.67
C GLN A 49 8.97 9.68 13.24
N LEU A 50 9.57 8.91 12.32
CA LEU A 50 9.06 7.58 12.00
C LEU A 50 9.10 6.65 13.20
N LYS A 51 10.20 6.64 13.97
CA LYS A 51 10.31 5.81 15.17
C LYS A 51 9.30 6.23 16.26
N SER A 52 8.99 7.51 16.40
CA SER A 52 8.02 7.99 17.39
C SER A 52 6.58 7.65 17.00
N ILE A 53 6.22 7.77 15.71
CA ILE A 53 4.92 7.33 15.19
C ILE A 53 4.68 5.85 15.52
N TRP A 54 5.72 5.02 15.40
CA TRP A 54 5.66 3.58 15.64
C TRP A 54 6.22 3.18 17.03
N ALA A 55 6.34 4.08 18.01
CA ALA A 55 6.94 3.73 19.30
C ALA A 55 6.06 2.79 20.13
N ASN A 56 4.74 2.87 19.97
CA ASN A 56 3.75 2.17 20.80
C ASN A 56 2.83 1.24 19.99
N TYR A 57 3.23 0.83 18.78
CA TYR A 57 2.38 -0.05 17.98
C TYR A 57 2.29 -1.46 18.59
N VAL A 58 1.14 -2.11 18.42
CA VAL A 58 0.92 -3.49 18.88
C VAL A 58 0.81 -4.40 17.67
N GLU A 59 1.59 -5.49 17.64
CA GLU A 59 1.48 -6.49 16.58
C GLU A 59 0.10 -7.16 16.63
N GLY A 60 -0.67 -7.02 15.55
CA GLY A 60 -2.03 -7.58 15.44
C GLY A 60 -3.16 -6.62 15.79
N ALA A 61 -2.87 -5.42 16.30
CA ALA A 61 -3.85 -4.33 16.39
C ALA A 61 -4.08 -3.68 15.01
N ASP A 62 -5.02 -2.74 14.90
CA ASP A 62 -5.11 -1.89 13.72
C ASP A 62 -4.15 -0.70 13.87
N CYS A 63 -3.23 -0.54 12.91
CA CYS A 63 -2.26 0.56 12.92
C CYS A 63 -2.61 1.62 11.87
N SER A 64 -3.89 1.99 11.83
CA SER A 64 -4.43 2.91 10.82
C SER A 64 -3.87 4.31 11.04
N SER A 65 -3.82 4.76 12.29
CA SER A 65 -3.32 6.08 12.69
C SER A 65 -1.84 6.25 12.35
N GLU A 66 -1.01 5.27 12.72
CA GLU A 66 0.44 5.27 12.48
C GLU A 66 0.74 5.30 10.98
N ARG A 67 -0.06 4.59 10.18
CA ARG A 67 0.05 4.60 8.72
C ARG A 67 -0.33 5.93 8.10
N GLU A 68 -1.38 6.57 8.60
CA GLU A 68 -1.78 7.90 8.14
C GLU A 68 -0.72 8.95 8.49
N GLN A 69 -0.21 8.94 9.72
CA GLN A 69 0.88 9.80 10.15
C GLN A 69 2.15 9.57 9.33
N THR A 70 2.53 8.30 9.12
CA THR A 70 3.67 7.92 8.27
C THR A 70 3.48 8.43 6.84
N LYS A 71 2.27 8.30 6.29
CA LYS A 71 1.95 8.79 4.94
C LYS A 71 2.03 10.31 4.87
N ALA A 72 1.53 11.03 5.87
CA ALA A 72 1.61 12.49 5.95
C ALA A 72 3.07 12.96 6.00
N LEU A 73 3.89 12.31 6.83
CA LEU A 73 5.33 12.57 6.92
C LEU A 73 6.02 12.32 5.58
N ILE A 74 5.77 11.18 4.93
CA ILE A 74 6.36 10.91 3.60
C ILE A 74 5.89 11.94 2.56
N GLN A 75 4.64 12.41 2.64
CA GLN A 75 4.12 13.38 1.70
C GLN A 75 4.76 14.77 1.84
N SER A 76 5.18 15.15 3.05
CA SER A 76 5.88 16.42 3.32
C SER A 76 7.35 16.40 2.92
N LEU A 77 7.94 15.22 2.69
CA LEU A 77 9.32 15.11 2.22
C LEU A 77 9.50 15.66 0.80
N PRO A 78 10.71 16.11 0.44
CA PRO A 78 11.07 16.44 -0.94
C PRO A 78 10.79 15.28 -1.91
N GLU A 79 10.42 15.60 -3.15
CA GLU A 79 10.04 14.57 -4.15
C GLU A 79 11.19 13.62 -4.48
N ASP A 80 12.43 14.10 -4.52
CA ASP A 80 13.62 13.27 -4.75
C ASP A 80 13.82 12.24 -3.63
N VAL A 81 13.68 12.67 -2.35
CA VAL A 81 13.75 11.78 -1.18
C VAL A 81 12.62 10.76 -1.23
N ARG A 82 11.38 11.20 -1.50
CA ARG A 82 10.21 10.33 -1.65
C ARG A 82 10.42 9.26 -2.73
N GLN A 83 11.02 9.63 -3.84
CA GLN A 83 11.32 8.69 -4.92
C GLN A 83 12.39 7.68 -4.52
N SER A 84 13.39 8.11 -3.74
CA SER A 84 14.48 7.25 -3.27
C SER A 84 14.07 6.22 -2.22
N ILE A 85 13.05 6.51 -1.40
CA ILE A 85 12.55 5.59 -0.36
C ILE A 85 11.38 4.71 -0.83
N ARG A 86 10.77 5.03 -1.97
CA ARG A 86 9.76 4.16 -2.56
C ARG A 86 10.44 2.86 -2.97
N PRO A 87 9.87 1.69 -2.62
CA PRO A 87 10.39 0.43 -3.12
C PRO A 87 10.44 0.52 -4.64
N MET A 88 11.63 0.37 -5.19
CA MET A 88 11.87 0.40 -6.63
C MET A 88 11.04 -0.73 -7.23
N ARG A 89 9.87 -0.40 -7.78
CA ARG A 89 9.12 -1.37 -8.56
C ARG A 89 9.98 -1.66 -9.77
N PRO A 90 10.25 -2.94 -10.08
CA PRO A 90 10.92 -3.30 -11.32
C PRO A 90 10.19 -2.58 -12.45
N LEU A 91 10.95 -1.91 -13.32
CA LEU A 91 10.37 -1.40 -14.54
C LEU A 91 9.74 -2.58 -15.29
N PRO A 92 8.51 -2.42 -15.81
CA PRO A 92 7.93 -3.46 -16.65
C PRO A 92 8.88 -3.77 -17.81
N PRO A 93 8.93 -5.02 -18.28
CA PRO A 93 9.75 -5.36 -19.43
C PRO A 93 9.31 -4.55 -20.65
N CYS A 94 10.27 -4.08 -21.43
CA CYS A 94 9.99 -3.46 -22.71
C CYS A 94 9.42 -4.49 -23.69
N GLY A 95 8.46 -4.08 -24.50
CA GLY A 95 7.79 -4.91 -25.49
C GLY A 95 6.28 -4.86 -25.35
N LEU A 96 5.59 -5.64 -26.20
CA LEU A 96 4.14 -5.74 -26.15
C LEU A 96 3.66 -6.17 -24.76
N PRO A 97 2.70 -5.47 -24.16
CA PRO A 97 2.24 -5.80 -22.82
C PRO A 97 1.53 -7.17 -22.78
N PRO A 98 1.74 -7.99 -21.73
CA PRO A 98 1.15 -9.34 -21.63
C PRO A 98 -0.37 -9.33 -21.43
N PHE A 99 -0.97 -8.17 -21.22
CA PHE A 99 -2.43 -8.00 -21.10
C PHE A 99 -3.08 -7.53 -22.40
N LEU A 100 -2.33 -7.44 -23.51
CA LEU A 100 -2.84 -6.95 -24.79
C LEU A 100 -4.12 -7.68 -25.21
N GLU A 101 -4.12 -9.01 -25.15
CA GLU A 101 -5.27 -9.84 -25.55
C GLU A 101 -6.54 -9.60 -24.73
N LYS A 102 -6.42 -8.99 -23.54
CA LYS A 102 -7.54 -8.66 -22.66
C LYS A 102 -8.14 -7.28 -22.94
N LEU A 103 -7.50 -6.49 -23.79
CA LEU A 103 -8.02 -5.20 -24.20
C LEU A 103 -9.11 -5.36 -25.28
N PRO A 104 -10.05 -4.41 -25.40
CA PRO A 104 -10.93 -4.32 -26.56
C PRO A 104 -10.12 -4.20 -27.86
N ALA A 105 -10.67 -4.71 -28.97
CA ALA A 105 -9.96 -4.77 -30.25
C ALA A 105 -9.42 -3.41 -30.75
N ASP A 106 -10.16 -2.33 -30.54
CA ASP A 106 -9.72 -0.97 -30.92
C ASP A 106 -8.50 -0.52 -30.10
N MET A 107 -8.45 -0.88 -28.82
CA MET A 107 -7.35 -0.56 -27.92
C MET A 107 -6.14 -1.46 -28.16
N GLN A 108 -6.37 -2.72 -28.55
CA GLN A 108 -5.30 -3.61 -28.97
C GLN A 108 -4.53 -3.03 -30.16
N GLN A 109 -5.24 -2.57 -31.19
CA GLN A 109 -4.62 -1.96 -32.38
C GLN A 109 -3.83 -0.70 -32.02
N LYS A 110 -4.36 0.16 -31.14
CA LYS A 110 -3.66 1.36 -30.68
C LYS A 110 -2.40 1.03 -29.89
N VAL A 111 -2.44 0.02 -29.01
CA VAL A 111 -1.24 -0.44 -28.30
C VAL A 111 -0.24 -1.03 -29.29
N GLN A 112 -0.65 -1.87 -30.24
CA GLN A 112 0.25 -2.38 -31.26
C GLN A 112 0.90 -1.25 -32.07
N ALA A 113 0.16 -0.21 -32.42
CA ALA A 113 0.69 0.96 -33.13
C ALA A 113 1.76 1.71 -32.32
N ILE A 114 1.56 1.89 -31.00
CA ILE A 114 2.54 2.52 -30.10
C ILE A 114 3.87 1.73 -30.10
N TRP A 115 3.78 0.40 -30.13
CA TRP A 115 4.95 -0.48 -30.06
C TRP A 115 5.46 -0.92 -31.44
N ALA A 116 4.84 -0.52 -32.56
CA ALA A 116 5.14 -1.01 -33.90
C ALA A 116 6.58 -0.71 -34.35
N ASN A 117 7.12 0.44 -33.93
CA ASN A 117 8.47 0.89 -34.27
C ASN A 117 9.49 0.64 -33.14
N TYR A 118 9.10 -0.06 -32.08
CA TYR A 118 10.02 -0.33 -30.97
C TYR A 118 11.04 -1.40 -31.36
N VAL A 119 12.32 -1.08 -31.23
CA VAL A 119 13.42 -2.01 -31.43
C VAL A 119 13.90 -2.56 -30.10
N GLN A 120 14.10 -3.88 -30.03
CA GLN A 120 14.56 -4.52 -28.80
C GLN A 120 15.93 -3.99 -28.37
N GLY A 121 15.99 -3.47 -27.14
CA GLY A 121 17.21 -2.89 -26.56
C GLY A 121 17.23 -1.36 -26.54
N GLU A 122 16.27 -0.70 -27.19
CA GLU A 122 16.09 0.75 -27.08
C GLU A 122 15.31 1.15 -25.81
N ASP A 123 15.37 2.44 -25.46
CA ASP A 123 14.60 2.99 -24.35
C ASP A 123 13.10 2.93 -24.69
N CYS A 124 12.34 2.24 -23.85
CA CYS A 124 10.92 2.02 -24.04
C CYS A 124 10.03 2.91 -23.15
N LYS A 125 10.58 3.97 -22.52
CA LYS A 125 9.84 4.81 -21.57
C LYS A 125 8.70 5.56 -22.27
N GLN A 126 8.91 5.99 -23.51
CA GLN A 126 7.90 6.70 -24.28
C GLN A 126 6.71 5.78 -24.59
N GLN A 127 6.96 4.56 -25.06
CA GLN A 127 5.94 3.57 -25.37
C GLN A 127 5.17 3.15 -24.11
N HIS A 128 5.85 2.99 -22.98
CA HIS A 128 5.19 2.78 -21.69
C HIS A 128 4.31 3.96 -21.27
N LYS A 129 4.79 5.20 -21.46
CA LYS A 129 4.03 6.41 -21.15
C LYS A 129 2.77 6.49 -22.01
N GLU A 130 2.88 6.34 -23.32
CA GLU A 130 1.75 6.38 -24.24
C GLU A 130 0.76 5.25 -23.98
N THR A 131 1.25 4.03 -23.76
CA THR A 131 0.39 2.89 -23.39
C THR A 131 -0.36 3.21 -22.09
N ARG A 132 0.29 3.82 -21.09
CA ARG A 132 -0.35 4.18 -19.83
C ARG A 132 -1.43 5.25 -20.02
N GLU A 133 -1.18 6.27 -20.84
CA GLU A 133 -2.17 7.30 -21.15
C GLU A 133 -3.38 6.69 -21.87
N LEU A 134 -3.14 5.80 -22.83
CA LEU A 134 -4.20 5.05 -23.49
C LEU A 134 -5.03 4.22 -22.50
N LEU A 135 -4.40 3.50 -21.58
CA LEU A 135 -5.11 2.72 -20.56
C LEU A 135 -5.94 3.57 -19.58
N LYS A 136 -5.66 4.87 -19.45
CA LYS A 136 -6.48 5.76 -18.61
C LYS A 136 -7.87 5.97 -19.20
N THR A 137 -8.04 5.90 -20.51
CA THR A 137 -9.34 6.10 -21.18
C THR A 137 -10.28 4.92 -21.04
N LEU A 138 -9.78 3.75 -20.62
CA LEU A 138 -10.60 2.56 -20.38
C LEU A 138 -11.61 2.78 -19.24
N THR A 139 -12.78 2.13 -19.36
CA THR A 139 -13.80 2.10 -18.31
C THR A 139 -13.33 1.34 -17.08
N LYS A 140 -14.08 1.47 -15.97
CA LYS A 140 -13.78 0.74 -14.73
C LYS A 140 -13.85 -0.78 -14.94
N GLU A 141 -14.79 -1.27 -15.74
CA GLU A 141 -14.94 -2.69 -16.04
C GLU A 141 -13.78 -3.22 -16.89
N GLN A 142 -13.38 -2.49 -17.92
CA GLN A 142 -12.24 -2.85 -18.75
C GLN A 142 -10.95 -2.91 -17.92
N LYS A 143 -10.71 -1.91 -17.06
CA LYS A 143 -9.57 -1.91 -16.13
C LYS A 143 -9.60 -3.08 -15.14
N LYS A 144 -10.79 -3.52 -14.73
CA LYS A 144 -10.95 -4.69 -13.84
C LYS A 144 -10.51 -5.98 -14.53
N ALA A 145 -10.77 -6.14 -15.83
CA ALA A 145 -10.35 -7.31 -16.62
C ALA A 145 -8.82 -7.41 -16.77
N LEU A 146 -8.11 -6.28 -16.74
CA LEU A 146 -6.65 -6.24 -16.87
C LEU A 146 -5.90 -6.58 -15.58
N ARG A 147 -6.56 -6.58 -14.41
CA ARG A 147 -5.88 -6.83 -13.14
C ARG A 147 -5.35 -8.28 -13.09
N PRO A 148 -4.06 -8.49 -12.78
CA PRO A 148 -3.55 -9.83 -12.53
C PRO A 148 -4.25 -10.38 -11.27
N PHE A 149 -4.88 -11.55 -11.41
CA PHE A 149 -5.60 -12.34 -10.39
C PHE A 149 -6.08 -11.60 -9.13
N GLY A 150 -7.40 -11.38 -9.02
CA GLY A 150 -8.06 -11.26 -7.72
C GLY A 150 -7.76 -10.00 -6.89
N GLY A 151 -7.16 -8.95 -7.47
CA GLY A 151 -7.06 -7.65 -6.81
C GLY A 151 -8.46 -7.11 -6.49
N ARG A 152 -8.85 -7.23 -5.21
CA ARG A 152 -10.13 -6.78 -4.62
C ARG A 152 -10.54 -5.44 -5.24
N GLY A 153 -11.41 -5.51 -6.25
CA GLY A 153 -12.23 -4.39 -6.64
C GLY A 153 -13.24 -4.22 -5.53
N GLY A 154 -12.88 -3.45 -4.50
CA GLY A 154 -13.88 -2.87 -3.62
C GLY A 154 -14.78 -2.03 -4.52
N ASN A 155 -16.03 -2.46 -4.67
CA ASN A 155 -17.11 -1.58 -5.11
C ASN A 155 -17.18 -0.49 -4.04
N ARG A 156 -16.49 0.64 -4.27
CA ARG A 156 -16.78 1.87 -3.55
C ARG A 156 -18.16 2.27 -4.08
N GLY A 157 -19.17 2.10 -3.22
CA GLY A 157 -20.59 2.22 -3.52
C GLY A 157 -20.88 3.34 -4.51
N GLU A 158 -21.54 2.96 -5.59
CA GLU A 158 -22.35 3.86 -6.36
C GLU A 158 -23.70 3.90 -5.63
N ASP A 159 -23.76 4.74 -4.60
CA ASP A 159 -24.99 5.14 -3.93
C ASP A 159 -24.91 6.66 -3.70
N GLN A 160 -25.91 7.37 -4.23
CA GLN A 160 -26.23 8.81 -4.13
C GLN A 160 -25.41 9.74 -5.06
N ALA A 161 -26.01 10.50 -5.98
CA ALA A 161 -27.36 11.08 -6.04
C ALA A 161 -27.99 11.04 -7.44
#